data_AF-A0A317FIP6-F1
#
_entry.id   AF-A0A317FIP6-F1
#
_cell.length_a   1.000
_cell.length_b   1.000
_cell.length_c   1.000
_cell.angle_alpha   90.00
_cell.angle_beta   90.00
_cell.angle_gamma   90.00
#
_symmetry.space_group_name_H-M   'P 1'
#
loop_
_entity.id
_entity.type
_entity.pdbx_description
1 polymer ?
#
loop_
_entity_poly.entity_id
_entity_poly.type
_entity_poly.pdbx_seq_one_letter_code
_entity_poly.pdbx_strand_id
1 'polypeptide(L)'
;MSATTPPPGPRPRLVPQAGSAAWRAEDLHPADWMMPLGAEDAAEIEAVLGTLGGRAPASAAEAPLPRLGAVLRQAASRLDTGRGLVLLRGLNLDRLGGDEAAAEALLLVLGAHLGRALPQGPAGEAVHRLESPATGATRWRFHADGADIVALLTLRQPPDVDPVMLVSAAAVHNEMLKRNRSALELLYGPMPHLLLQAQGTTPTVVELPVFSTASGAFVGRYARDAIEAAQRLPETPRLTAAQVEALDALDAVCAEAGLALRMEVRPGDVLLFNPLLVWKRRAEAVEGDAGAVRQALRLLLVTPSSRALPHGLAAVGQGPAPAGGSGMVGG
;
A
#
# COMPACT_ATOMS: atom_id res chain seq x y z
N MET A 1 2.27 43.48 -14.16
CA MET A 1 1.79 43.17 -12.80
C MET A 1 2.63 42.01 -12.30
N SER A 2 3.61 42.29 -11.43
CA SER A 2 4.52 41.27 -10.91
C SER A 2 3.76 40.37 -9.93
N ALA A 3 3.68 39.07 -10.24
CA ALA A 3 3.13 38.08 -9.34
C ALA A 3 4.11 37.89 -8.18
N THR A 4 3.79 38.48 -7.03
CA THR A 4 4.52 38.26 -5.78
C THR A 4 4.38 36.79 -5.41
N THR A 5 5.45 36.01 -5.56
CA THR A 5 5.53 34.66 -5.03
C THR A 5 5.25 34.71 -3.53
N PRO A 6 4.26 33.97 -3.00
CA PRO A 6 3.99 33.96 -1.58
C PRO A 6 5.25 33.53 -0.81
N PRO A 7 5.51 34.09 0.38
CA PRO A 7 6.67 33.72 1.17
C PRO A 7 6.65 32.22 1.44
N PRO A 8 7.83 31.54 1.43
CA PRO A 8 7.89 30.12 1.75
C PRO A 8 7.27 29.91 3.13
N GLY A 9 6.34 28.95 3.22
CA GLY A 9 5.73 28.57 4.48
C GLY A 9 6.77 28.17 5.54
N PRO A 10 6.39 28.09 6.82
CA PRO A 10 7.32 27.71 7.88
C PRO A 10 7.99 26.38 7.54
N ARG A 11 9.32 26.32 7.67
CA ARG A 11 10.09 25.10 7.41
C ARG A 11 9.53 23.96 8.26
N PRO A 12 9.37 22.74 7.70
CA PRO A 12 8.85 21.61 8.45
C PRO A 12 9.79 21.29 9.62
N ARG A 13 9.22 21.10 10.81
CA ARG A 13 10.00 20.65 11.97
C ARG A 13 10.32 19.16 11.81
N LEU A 14 11.45 18.87 11.18
CA LEU A 14 11.91 17.49 11.01
C LEU A 14 12.47 16.94 12.32
N VAL A 15 11.83 15.89 12.82
CA VAL A 15 12.23 15.11 14.00
C VAL A 15 12.28 13.63 13.63
N PRO A 16 13.16 12.82 14.27
CA PRO A 16 13.15 11.38 14.07
C PRO A 16 11.78 10.79 14.40
N GLN A 17 11.29 9.91 13.55
CA GLN A 17 10.09 9.12 13.81
C GLN A 17 10.40 8.03 14.83
N ALA A 18 9.52 7.84 15.79
CA ALA A 18 9.65 6.85 16.85
C ALA A 18 8.43 5.91 16.88
N GLY A 19 8.48 4.89 17.74
CA GLY A 19 7.41 3.92 17.91
C GLY A 19 7.51 2.72 16.96
N SER A 20 6.50 1.86 17.01
CA SER A 20 6.52 0.55 16.35
C SER A 20 6.60 0.61 14.83
N ALA A 21 6.19 1.72 14.19
CA ALA A 21 6.26 1.86 12.74
C ALA A 21 7.69 2.11 12.24
N ALA A 22 8.62 2.56 13.10
CA ALA A 22 10.00 2.90 12.74
C ALA A 22 10.97 1.72 12.92
N TRP A 23 10.69 0.59 12.26
CA TRP A 23 11.47 -0.64 12.35
C TRP A 23 12.51 -0.78 11.22
N ARG A 24 13.62 -1.46 11.49
CA ARG A 24 14.55 -1.99 10.47
C ARG A 24 14.36 -3.51 10.36
N ALA A 25 14.73 -4.10 9.24
CA ALA A 25 14.55 -5.54 9.02
C ALA A 25 15.33 -6.39 10.04
N GLU A 26 16.54 -5.95 10.40
CA GLU A 26 17.42 -6.62 11.37
C GLU A 26 16.84 -6.68 12.78
N ASP A 27 15.88 -5.80 13.10
CA ASP A 27 15.22 -5.73 14.40
C ASP A 27 13.97 -6.61 14.51
N LEU A 28 13.56 -7.28 13.42
CA LEU A 28 12.29 -8.00 13.35
C LEU A 28 12.47 -9.53 13.38
N HIS A 29 11.65 -10.19 14.18
CA HIS A 29 11.46 -11.63 14.16
C HIS A 29 10.15 -11.99 13.43
N PRO A 30 10.02 -13.17 12.79
CA PRO A 30 8.77 -13.58 12.13
C PRO A 30 7.52 -13.47 12.99
N ALA A 31 7.63 -13.66 14.31
CA ALA A 31 6.52 -13.52 15.25
C ALA A 31 5.95 -12.08 15.34
N ASP A 32 6.72 -11.07 14.95
CA ASP A 32 6.29 -9.67 14.97
C ASP A 32 5.26 -9.34 13.89
N TRP A 33 5.33 -10.02 12.76
CA TRP A 33 4.52 -9.73 11.58
C TRP A 33 3.68 -10.92 11.09
N MET A 34 4.01 -12.16 11.43
CA MET A 34 3.26 -13.34 11.01
C MET A 34 2.18 -13.72 12.02
N MET A 35 0.97 -13.99 11.54
CA MET A 35 -0.14 -14.53 12.31
C MET A 35 -0.58 -15.86 11.68
N PRO A 36 -0.41 -17.00 12.38
CA PRO A 36 -0.84 -18.29 11.87
C PRO A 36 -2.38 -18.38 11.88
N LEU A 37 -2.92 -19.02 10.85
CA LEU A 37 -4.32 -19.41 10.74
C LEU A 37 -4.41 -20.93 10.89
N GLY A 38 -5.26 -21.38 11.83
CA GLY A 38 -5.47 -22.79 12.12
C GLY A 38 -6.57 -23.41 11.29
N ALA A 39 -6.78 -24.72 11.46
CA ALA A 39 -7.83 -25.47 10.77
C ALA A 39 -9.24 -24.95 11.07
N GLU A 40 -9.46 -24.46 12.29
CA GLU A 40 -10.75 -23.87 12.70
C GLU A 40 -11.02 -22.54 11.99
N ASP A 41 -9.99 -21.72 11.76
CA ASP A 41 -10.14 -20.45 11.03
C ASP A 41 -10.45 -20.72 9.55
N ALA A 42 -9.79 -21.72 8.95
CA ALA A 42 -10.07 -22.15 7.59
C ALA A 42 -11.50 -22.70 7.44
N ALA A 43 -11.95 -23.55 8.37
CA ALA A 43 -13.31 -24.10 8.36
C ALA A 43 -14.39 -23.02 8.52
N GLU A 44 -14.12 -21.98 9.31
CA GLU A 44 -15.03 -20.83 9.46
C GLU A 44 -15.18 -20.06 8.13
N ILE A 45 -14.08 -19.84 7.42
CA ILE A 45 -14.11 -19.23 6.07
C ILE A 45 -14.88 -20.12 5.10
N GLU A 46 -14.58 -21.42 5.04
CA GLU A 46 -15.26 -22.40 4.17
C GLU A 46 -16.79 -22.32 4.35
N ALA A 47 -17.26 -22.29 5.59
CA ALA A 47 -18.69 -22.19 5.91
C ALA A 47 -19.33 -20.86 5.45
N VAL A 48 -18.63 -19.74 5.63
CA VAL A 48 -19.11 -18.42 5.19
C VAL A 48 -19.17 -18.34 3.67
N LEU A 49 -18.13 -18.83 2.96
CA LEU A 49 -18.11 -18.87 1.50
C LEU A 49 -19.26 -19.72 0.94
N GLY A 50 -19.53 -20.87 1.55
CA GLY A 50 -20.68 -21.71 1.21
C GLY A 50 -22.03 -21.01 1.39
N THR A 51 -22.16 -20.19 2.45
CA THR A 51 -23.38 -19.42 2.73
C THR A 51 -23.57 -18.27 1.73
N LEU A 52 -22.47 -17.62 1.32
CA LEU A 52 -22.51 -16.52 0.37
C LEU A 52 -22.81 -16.97 -1.07
N GLY A 53 -22.47 -18.22 -1.43
CA GLY A 53 -22.79 -18.79 -2.74
C GLY A 53 -22.22 -17.98 -3.92
N GLY A 54 -21.01 -17.42 -3.75
CA GLY A 54 -20.35 -16.57 -4.75
C GLY A 54 -20.72 -15.08 -4.69
N ARG A 55 -21.62 -14.67 -3.78
CA ARG A 55 -21.93 -13.25 -3.56
C ARG A 55 -20.85 -12.57 -2.73
N ALA A 56 -20.39 -11.40 -3.16
CA ALA A 56 -19.49 -10.57 -2.37
C ALA A 56 -20.23 -9.97 -1.15
N PRO A 57 -19.65 -10.01 0.07
CA PRO A 57 -20.25 -9.38 1.24
C PRO A 57 -20.06 -7.87 1.19
N ALA A 58 -21.13 -7.10 1.47
CA ALA A 58 -21.03 -5.64 1.55
C ALA A 58 -20.46 -5.16 2.90
N SER A 59 -20.50 -6.01 3.93
CA SER A 59 -19.99 -5.72 5.27
C SER A 59 -19.65 -7.00 6.03
N ALA A 60 -18.89 -6.87 7.12
CA ALA A 60 -18.61 -7.96 8.05
C ALA A 60 -19.87 -8.68 8.58
N ALA A 61 -21.01 -7.99 8.67
CA ALA A 61 -22.27 -8.57 9.15
C ALA A 61 -22.87 -9.60 8.17
N GLU A 62 -22.59 -9.47 6.87
CA GLU A 62 -23.04 -10.42 5.84
C GLU A 62 -22.13 -11.64 5.71
N ALA A 63 -20.94 -11.60 6.33
CA ALA A 63 -19.93 -12.65 6.32
C ALA A 63 -19.35 -12.82 7.73
N PRO A 64 -20.16 -13.24 8.72
CA PRO A 64 -19.74 -13.25 10.12
C PRO A 64 -18.60 -14.24 10.34
N LEU A 65 -17.51 -13.76 10.95
CA LEU A 65 -16.37 -14.55 11.38
C LEU A 65 -16.18 -14.40 12.91
N PRO A 66 -16.98 -15.08 13.75
CA PRO A 66 -16.86 -15.00 15.20
C PRO A 66 -15.43 -15.16 15.75
N ARG A 67 -14.66 -16.14 15.24
CA ARG A 67 -13.28 -16.42 15.70
C ARG A 67 -12.27 -15.60 14.93
N LEU A 68 -12.21 -15.78 13.61
CA LEU A 68 -11.26 -15.12 12.73
C LEU A 68 -11.44 -13.59 12.73
N GLY A 69 -12.65 -13.09 12.97
CA GLY A 69 -12.89 -11.65 13.14
C GLY A 69 -12.11 -11.04 14.30
N ALA A 70 -11.83 -11.79 15.38
CA ALA A 70 -10.97 -11.29 16.47
C ALA A 70 -9.50 -11.16 16.02
N VAL A 71 -9.02 -12.14 15.25
CA VAL A 71 -7.69 -12.15 14.63
C VAL A 71 -7.56 -10.99 13.64
N LEU A 72 -8.59 -10.74 12.81
CA LEU A 72 -8.60 -9.63 11.85
C LEU A 72 -8.64 -8.26 12.54
N ARG A 73 -9.35 -8.12 13.66
CA ARG A 73 -9.29 -6.89 14.48
C ARG A 73 -7.89 -6.65 15.05
N GLN A 74 -7.21 -7.71 15.50
CA GLN A 74 -5.82 -7.60 15.94
C GLN A 74 -4.90 -7.21 14.77
N ALA A 75 -5.11 -7.78 13.58
CA ALA A 75 -4.37 -7.40 12.39
C ALA A 75 -4.60 -5.92 12.03
N ALA A 76 -5.85 -5.45 12.02
CA ALA A 76 -6.20 -4.05 11.77
C ALA A 76 -5.48 -3.09 12.75
N SER A 77 -5.44 -3.42 14.04
CA SER A 77 -4.71 -2.63 15.04
C SER A 77 -3.20 -2.57 14.75
N ARG A 78 -2.59 -3.69 14.33
CA ARG A 78 -1.16 -3.74 13.94
C ARG A 78 -0.87 -2.94 12.67
N LEU A 79 -1.83 -2.88 11.73
CA LEU A 79 -1.72 -2.14 10.48
C LEU A 79 -1.85 -0.63 10.70
N ASP A 80 -2.74 -0.21 11.60
CA ASP A 80 -2.93 1.21 11.88
C ASP A 80 -1.86 1.75 12.85
N THR A 81 -1.78 1.19 14.05
CA THR A 81 -0.96 1.75 15.16
C THR A 81 0.34 1.00 15.42
N GLY A 82 0.50 -0.18 14.83
CA GLY A 82 1.63 -1.07 15.05
C GLY A 82 2.79 -0.86 14.08
N ARG A 83 3.28 -1.96 13.50
CA ARG A 83 4.37 -1.96 12.51
C ARG A 83 3.90 -1.65 11.09
N GLY A 84 2.58 -1.67 10.85
CA GLY A 84 2.01 -1.42 9.54
C GLY A 84 2.04 -2.63 8.59
N LEU A 85 2.37 -3.84 9.07
CA LEU A 85 2.30 -5.07 8.28
C LEU A 85 1.82 -6.28 9.10
N VAL A 86 1.17 -7.23 8.41
CA VAL A 86 0.78 -8.54 8.91
C VAL A 86 0.83 -9.57 7.76
N LEU A 87 1.37 -10.77 7.99
CA LEU A 87 1.21 -11.92 7.11
C LEU A 87 0.28 -12.94 7.78
N LEU A 88 -0.90 -13.16 7.22
CA LEU A 88 -1.75 -14.28 7.60
C LEU A 88 -1.29 -15.52 6.84
N ARG A 89 -0.96 -16.61 7.57
CA ARG A 89 -0.40 -17.83 6.98
C ARG A 89 -1.16 -19.07 7.44
N GLY A 90 -1.48 -19.96 6.50
CA GLY A 90 -2.09 -21.26 6.81
C GLY A 90 -3.32 -21.60 5.98
N LEU A 91 -3.76 -20.71 5.08
CA LEU A 91 -4.88 -20.99 4.18
C LEU A 91 -4.44 -21.97 3.08
N ASN A 92 -5.24 -23.01 2.87
CA ASN A 92 -5.05 -23.95 1.79
C ASN A 92 -6.08 -23.66 0.70
N LEU A 93 -5.63 -23.07 -0.41
CA LEU A 93 -6.52 -22.67 -1.51
C LEU A 93 -7.21 -23.86 -2.18
N ASP A 94 -6.58 -25.05 -2.22
CA ASP A 94 -7.17 -26.25 -2.82
C ASP A 94 -8.42 -26.70 -2.04
N ARG A 95 -8.40 -26.55 -0.71
CA ARG A 95 -9.56 -26.83 0.15
C ARG A 95 -10.71 -25.86 -0.04
N LEU A 96 -10.42 -24.64 -0.51
CA LEU A 96 -11.41 -23.61 -0.77
C LEU A 96 -12.04 -23.72 -2.17
N GLY A 97 -11.65 -24.73 -2.96
CA GLY A 97 -12.13 -24.95 -4.33
C GLY A 97 -11.03 -24.92 -5.38
N GLY A 98 -9.84 -24.39 -5.03
CA GLY A 98 -8.66 -24.37 -5.90
C GLY A 98 -8.76 -23.43 -7.11
N ASP A 99 -9.90 -22.75 -7.30
CA ASP A 99 -10.09 -21.79 -8.38
C ASP A 99 -9.90 -20.33 -7.92
N GLU A 100 -9.76 -19.45 -8.91
CA GLU A 100 -9.51 -18.03 -8.67
C GLU A 100 -10.74 -17.31 -8.12
N ALA A 101 -11.95 -17.76 -8.46
CA ALA A 101 -13.20 -17.18 -7.97
C ALA A 101 -13.36 -17.39 -6.45
N ALA A 102 -13.00 -18.58 -5.95
CA ALA A 102 -12.96 -18.87 -4.53
C ALA A 102 -11.89 -18.04 -3.80
N ALA A 103 -10.70 -17.88 -4.41
CA ALA A 103 -9.64 -17.04 -3.87
C ALA A 103 -10.06 -15.55 -3.81
N GLU A 104 -10.79 -15.06 -4.81
CA GLU A 104 -11.37 -13.73 -4.84
C GLU A 104 -12.42 -13.56 -3.73
N ALA A 105 -13.37 -14.49 -3.63
CA ALA A 105 -14.41 -14.48 -2.60
C ALA A 105 -13.82 -14.50 -1.18
N LEU A 106 -12.80 -15.32 -0.95
CA LEU A 106 -12.01 -15.34 0.28
C LEU A 106 -11.45 -13.96 0.61
N LEU A 107 -10.77 -13.32 -0.35
CA LEU A 107 -10.14 -12.02 -0.15
C LEU A 107 -11.17 -10.93 0.16
N LEU A 108 -12.35 -10.99 -0.46
CA LEU A 108 -13.47 -10.09 -0.20
C LEU A 108 -14.08 -10.30 1.20
N VAL A 109 -14.23 -11.56 1.65
CA VAL A 109 -14.67 -11.88 3.02
C VAL A 109 -13.71 -11.30 4.05
N LEU A 110 -12.40 -11.52 3.89
CA LEU A 110 -11.40 -10.93 4.80
C LEU A 110 -11.43 -9.39 4.74
N GLY A 111 -11.55 -8.83 3.53
CA GLY A 111 -11.63 -7.39 3.29
C GLY A 111 -12.79 -6.72 4.02
N ALA A 112 -13.98 -7.33 4.02
CA ALA A 112 -15.18 -6.79 4.66
C ALA A 112 -15.05 -6.61 6.20
N HIS A 113 -14.09 -7.31 6.83
CA HIS A 113 -13.74 -7.15 8.26
C HIS A 113 -12.63 -6.13 8.50
N LEU A 114 -11.85 -5.78 7.47
CA LEU A 114 -10.71 -4.87 7.57
C LEU A 114 -11.05 -3.45 7.11
N GLY A 115 -11.98 -3.30 6.17
CA GLY A 115 -12.39 -2.00 5.66
C GLY A 115 -13.35 -2.10 4.47
N ARG A 116 -13.50 -1.00 3.74
CA ARG A 116 -14.29 -0.93 2.51
C ARG A 116 -13.38 -1.08 1.31
N ALA A 117 -13.72 -2.00 0.42
CA ALA A 117 -13.03 -2.19 -0.85
C ALA A 117 -13.10 -0.95 -1.75
N LEU A 118 -11.98 -0.65 -2.41
CA LEU A 118 -11.89 0.34 -3.48
C LEU A 118 -11.99 -0.33 -4.85
N PRO A 119 -12.75 0.26 -5.80
CA PRO A 119 -12.75 -0.21 -7.18
C PRO A 119 -11.39 0.02 -7.83
N GLN A 120 -10.90 -0.95 -8.59
CA GLN A 120 -9.60 -0.92 -9.26
C GLN A 120 -9.71 -1.04 -10.78
N GLY A 121 -10.77 -1.68 -11.29
CA GLY A 121 -11.01 -1.88 -12.72
C GLY A 121 -12.03 -0.90 -13.31
N PRO A 122 -12.12 -0.84 -14.65
CA PRO A 122 -13.06 0.05 -15.35
C PRO A 122 -14.52 -0.32 -15.12
N ALA A 123 -14.83 -1.59 -14.79
CA ALA A 123 -16.18 -2.02 -14.41
C ALA A 123 -16.42 -1.98 -12.90
N GLY A 124 -15.49 -1.39 -12.13
CA GLY A 124 -15.60 -1.26 -10.68
C GLY A 124 -15.20 -2.50 -9.90
N GLU A 125 -14.46 -3.43 -10.52
CA GLU A 125 -13.98 -4.64 -9.86
C GLU A 125 -13.09 -4.29 -8.66
N ALA A 126 -13.40 -4.88 -7.51
CA ALA A 126 -12.71 -4.62 -6.25
C ALA A 126 -11.38 -5.38 -6.14
N VAL A 127 -11.31 -6.59 -6.71
CA VAL A 127 -10.12 -7.43 -6.69
C VAL A 127 -9.42 -7.37 -8.04
N HIS A 128 -8.09 -7.27 -8.01
CA HIS A 128 -7.29 -7.17 -9.22
C HIS A 128 -6.19 -8.24 -9.22
N ARG A 129 -6.10 -9.00 -10.31
CA ARG A 129 -5.02 -9.98 -10.51
C ARG A 129 -3.72 -9.26 -10.84
N LEU A 130 -2.67 -9.60 -10.10
CA LEU A 130 -1.32 -9.13 -10.34
C LEU A 130 -0.46 -10.27 -10.87
N GLU A 131 0.22 -9.98 -11.97
CA GLU A 131 1.34 -10.78 -12.47
C GLU A 131 2.59 -9.93 -12.37
N SER A 132 3.63 -10.49 -11.75
CA SER A 132 4.90 -9.78 -11.60
C SER A 132 6.07 -10.72 -11.87
N PRO A 133 7.13 -10.23 -12.54
CA PRO A 133 8.38 -10.96 -12.63
C PRO A 133 8.85 -11.34 -11.22
N ALA A 134 9.14 -12.63 -11.05
CA ALA A 134 9.63 -13.18 -9.80
C ALA A 134 11.16 -13.32 -9.81
N THR A 135 11.80 -13.22 -10.97
CA THR A 135 13.26 -13.18 -11.16
C THR A 135 13.62 -12.26 -12.31
N GLY A 136 14.89 -11.83 -12.37
CA GLY A 136 15.47 -11.24 -13.60
C GLY A 136 15.02 -9.80 -13.91
N ALA A 137 14.25 -9.16 -13.03
CA ALA A 137 13.94 -7.74 -13.19
C ALA A 137 15.23 -6.92 -13.02
N THR A 138 15.51 -6.07 -14.01
CA THR A 138 16.71 -5.24 -14.04
C THR A 138 16.63 -4.05 -13.09
N ARG A 139 15.40 -3.67 -12.69
CA ARG A 139 15.14 -2.57 -11.76
C ARG A 139 13.97 -2.87 -10.83
N TRP A 140 14.13 -2.41 -9.60
CA TRP A 140 13.16 -2.57 -8.53
C TRP A 140 12.98 -1.22 -7.82
N ARG A 141 11.72 -0.85 -7.55
CA ARG A 141 11.38 0.36 -6.80
C ARG A 141 10.41 0.04 -5.67
N PHE A 142 10.54 0.79 -4.58
CA PHE A 142 9.54 0.78 -3.51
C PHE A 142 8.42 1.75 -3.84
N HIS A 143 7.20 1.40 -3.44
CA HIS A 143 6.02 2.21 -3.70
C HIS A 143 4.96 2.05 -2.61
N ALA A 144 4.09 3.07 -2.51
CA ALA A 144 2.91 3.12 -1.67
C ALA A 144 1.64 3.16 -2.54
N ASP A 145 0.77 2.16 -2.37
CA ASP A 145 -0.57 2.16 -2.97
C ASP A 145 -1.46 3.26 -2.36
N GLY A 146 -2.46 3.70 -3.11
CA GLY A 146 -3.46 4.69 -2.66
C GLY A 146 -4.58 4.07 -1.82
N ALA A 147 -4.25 3.50 -0.67
CA ALA A 147 -5.20 2.83 0.23
C ALA A 147 -4.77 2.99 1.71
N ASP A 148 -5.65 2.62 2.66
CA ASP A 148 -5.26 2.49 4.06
C ASP A 148 -4.70 1.09 4.36
N ILE A 149 -5.22 0.07 3.67
CA ILE A 149 -4.74 -1.31 3.75
C ILE A 149 -4.66 -1.89 2.34
N VAL A 150 -3.53 -2.50 2.01
CA VAL A 150 -3.38 -3.38 0.86
C VAL A 150 -3.42 -4.81 1.36
N ALA A 151 -4.26 -5.64 0.75
CA ALA A 151 -4.28 -7.08 0.96
C ALA A 151 -3.84 -7.80 -0.31
N LEU A 152 -2.82 -8.65 -0.20
CA LEU A 152 -2.26 -9.46 -1.28
C LEU A 152 -2.39 -10.93 -0.94
N LEU A 153 -3.29 -11.64 -1.63
CA LEU A 153 -3.38 -13.09 -1.55
C LEU A 153 -2.47 -13.72 -2.60
N THR A 154 -1.49 -14.50 -2.18
CA THR A 154 -0.58 -15.20 -3.09
C THR A 154 -1.29 -16.41 -3.70
N LEU A 155 -1.39 -16.45 -5.03
CA LEU A 155 -1.94 -17.59 -5.77
C LEU A 155 -0.83 -18.54 -6.21
N ARG A 156 0.26 -17.99 -6.75
CA ARG A 156 1.38 -18.76 -7.27
C ARG A 156 2.71 -18.10 -6.91
N GLN A 157 3.60 -18.91 -6.37
CA GLN A 157 4.99 -18.56 -6.11
C GLN A 157 5.90 -19.59 -6.78
N PRO A 158 6.61 -19.24 -7.86
CA PRO A 158 7.63 -20.10 -8.43
C PRO A 158 8.80 -20.33 -7.44
N PRO A 159 9.56 -21.44 -7.56
CA PRO A 159 10.77 -21.66 -6.77
C PRO A 159 11.90 -20.69 -7.18
N ASP A 160 12.85 -20.47 -6.28
CA ASP A 160 14.08 -19.68 -6.52
C ASP A 160 13.86 -18.24 -7.01
N VAL A 161 12.85 -17.58 -6.43
CA VAL A 161 12.43 -16.21 -6.80
C VAL A 161 12.90 -15.16 -5.80
N ASP A 162 12.98 -13.90 -6.26
CA ASP A 162 13.21 -12.76 -5.40
C ASP A 162 12.12 -12.65 -4.32
N PRO A 163 12.50 -12.48 -3.04
CA PRO A 163 11.52 -12.39 -1.96
C PRO A 163 10.65 -11.14 -2.11
N VAL A 164 9.50 -11.16 -1.42
CA VAL A 164 8.75 -9.92 -1.19
C VAL A 164 9.59 -9.04 -0.28
N MET A 165 9.76 -7.78 -0.67
CA MET A 165 10.52 -6.80 0.10
C MET A 165 9.59 -5.70 0.59
N LEU A 166 9.67 -5.38 1.89
CA LEU A 166 8.91 -4.33 2.54
C LEU A 166 9.86 -3.41 3.30
N VAL A 167 9.61 -2.11 3.30
CA VAL A 167 10.44 -1.15 4.05
C VAL A 167 9.56 -0.19 4.85
N SER A 168 9.99 0.15 6.07
CA SER A 168 9.34 1.16 6.88
C SER A 168 9.61 2.55 6.31
N ALA A 169 8.55 3.30 6.02
CA ALA A 169 8.63 4.70 5.60
C ALA A 169 9.28 5.58 6.70
N ALA A 170 9.00 5.26 7.97
CA ALA A 170 9.57 5.97 9.12
C ALA A 170 11.07 5.70 9.29
N ALA A 171 11.53 4.46 9.05
CA ALA A 171 12.94 4.12 9.10
C ALA A 171 13.71 4.79 7.94
N VAL A 172 13.15 4.78 6.73
CA VAL A 172 13.69 5.50 5.56
C VAL A 172 13.79 7.01 5.84
N HIS A 173 12.73 7.60 6.39
CA HIS A 173 12.73 9.00 6.83
C HIS A 173 13.88 9.27 7.80
N ASN A 174 14.08 8.42 8.80
CA ASN A 174 15.12 8.61 9.82
C ASN A 174 16.53 8.50 9.22
N GLU A 175 16.75 7.58 8.28
CA GLU A 175 18.03 7.47 7.58
C GLU A 175 18.30 8.70 6.69
N MET A 176 17.29 9.19 5.98
CA MET A 176 17.38 10.46 5.24
C MET A 176 17.72 11.64 6.16
N LEU A 177 17.07 11.73 7.34
CA LEU A 177 17.32 12.78 8.32
C LEU A 177 18.77 12.78 8.82
N LYS A 178 19.36 11.60 9.03
CA LYS A 178 20.75 11.46 9.48
C LYS A 178 21.76 11.88 8.40
N ARG A 179 21.47 11.56 7.12
CA ARG A 179 22.43 11.71 6.01
C ARG A 179 22.35 13.05 5.33
N ASN A 180 21.13 13.49 4.99
CA ASN A 180 20.91 14.70 4.22
C ASN A 180 19.57 15.32 4.61
N ARG A 181 19.61 16.11 5.69
CA ARG A 181 18.45 16.85 6.19
C ARG A 181 17.83 17.76 5.12
N SER A 182 18.64 18.43 4.31
CA SER A 182 18.16 19.34 3.26
C SER A 182 17.37 18.61 2.17
N ALA A 183 17.82 17.43 1.75
CA ALA A 183 17.07 16.59 0.82
C ALA A 183 15.74 16.12 1.44
N LEU A 184 15.76 15.73 2.72
CA LEU A 184 14.53 15.36 3.42
C LEU A 184 13.54 16.53 3.52
N GLU A 185 14.01 17.77 3.75
CA GLU A 185 13.15 18.97 3.77
C GLU A 185 12.38 19.13 2.45
N LEU A 186 12.99 18.81 1.31
CA LEU A 186 12.32 18.85 0.00
C LEU A 186 11.21 17.80 -0.14
N LEU A 187 11.37 16.63 0.49
CA LEU A 187 10.38 15.54 0.46
C LEU A 187 9.12 15.86 1.30
N TYR A 188 9.17 16.89 2.15
CA TYR A 188 8.01 17.47 2.84
C TYR A 188 7.31 18.57 2.04
N GLY A 189 7.91 19.02 0.93
CA GLY A 189 7.33 20.00 0.02
C GLY A 189 6.42 19.34 -1.04
N PRO A 190 5.59 20.14 -1.73
CA PRO A 190 4.72 19.64 -2.79
C PRO A 190 5.52 19.03 -3.95
N MET A 191 5.07 17.87 -4.43
CA MET A 191 5.55 17.23 -5.67
C MET A 191 4.36 16.86 -6.56
N PRO A 192 4.46 17.07 -7.88
CA PRO A 192 3.37 16.75 -8.80
C PRO A 192 3.23 15.24 -8.91
N HIS A 193 2.04 14.73 -8.65
CA HIS A 193 1.68 13.32 -8.82
C HIS A 193 0.55 13.21 -9.83
N LEU A 194 0.74 12.35 -10.82
CA LEU A 194 -0.33 12.02 -11.75
C LEU A 194 -1.33 11.07 -11.08
N LEU A 195 -2.60 11.45 -11.03
CA LEU A 195 -3.68 10.56 -10.64
C LEU A 195 -4.16 9.82 -11.88
N LEU A 196 -4.01 8.50 -11.85
CA LEU A 196 -4.59 7.63 -12.87
C LEU A 196 -6.09 7.52 -12.59
N GLN A 197 -6.91 8.09 -13.47
CA GLN A 197 -8.36 7.99 -13.43
C GLN A 197 -8.87 7.02 -14.50
N ALA A 198 -10.15 6.66 -14.44
CA ALA A 198 -10.79 5.78 -15.42
C ALA A 198 -10.60 6.28 -16.86
N GLN A 199 -10.59 5.36 -17.81
CA GLN A 199 -10.38 5.67 -19.23
C GLN A 199 -11.33 6.77 -19.72
N GLY A 200 -10.80 7.77 -20.43
CA GLY A 200 -11.58 8.88 -20.99
C GLY A 200 -11.69 10.13 -20.11
N THR A 201 -11.10 10.13 -18.92
CA THR A 201 -11.00 11.32 -18.07
C THR A 201 -9.69 12.08 -18.33
N THR A 202 -9.72 13.40 -18.17
CA THR A 202 -8.53 14.24 -18.32
C THR A 202 -7.53 13.91 -17.22
N PRO A 203 -6.25 13.63 -17.54
CA PRO A 203 -5.24 13.36 -16.53
C PRO A 203 -5.16 14.52 -15.54
N THR A 204 -5.24 14.21 -14.23
CA THR A 204 -5.22 15.21 -13.18
C THR A 204 -3.91 15.11 -12.41
N VAL A 205 -3.20 16.22 -12.30
CA VAL A 205 -1.99 16.33 -11.47
C VAL A 205 -2.35 16.97 -10.15
N VAL A 206 -1.94 16.33 -9.06
CA VAL A 206 -2.09 16.85 -7.70
C VAL A 206 -0.72 17.04 -7.07
N GLU A 207 -0.56 18.11 -6.30
CA GLU A 207 0.68 18.38 -5.59
C GLU A 207 0.62 17.80 -4.18
N LEU A 208 1.45 16.80 -3.92
CA LEU A 208 1.49 16.08 -2.65
C LEU A 208 2.93 15.90 -2.19
N PRO A 209 3.21 16.01 -0.88
CA PRO A 209 4.52 15.67 -0.36
C PRO A 209 4.71 14.15 -0.27
N VAL A 210 5.97 13.71 -0.25
CA VAL A 210 6.31 12.30 0.01
C VAL A 210 6.13 11.98 1.49
N PHE A 211 6.55 12.89 2.37
CA PHE A 211 6.36 12.77 3.82
C PHE A 211 5.48 13.89 4.35
N SER A 212 4.62 13.56 5.31
CA SER A 212 3.81 14.54 6.02
C SER A 212 3.60 14.15 7.47
N THR A 213 3.40 15.14 8.32
CA THR A 213 2.92 14.97 9.69
C THR A 213 1.65 15.79 9.88
N ALA A 214 0.59 15.41 9.15
CA ALA A 214 -0.72 16.04 9.28
C ALA A 214 -1.40 15.56 10.58
N SER A 215 -1.99 16.50 11.33
CA SER A 215 -2.71 16.20 12.59
C SER A 215 -1.92 15.38 13.62
N GLY A 216 -0.60 15.51 13.63
CA GLY A 216 0.30 14.81 14.56
C GLY A 216 0.63 13.35 14.16
N ALA A 217 0.08 12.83 13.07
CA ALA A 217 0.36 11.49 12.57
C ALA A 217 1.36 11.52 11.41
N PHE A 218 2.41 10.71 11.49
CA PHE A 218 3.34 10.52 10.38
C PHE A 218 2.70 9.72 9.24
N VAL A 219 2.90 10.19 8.01
CA VAL A 219 2.51 9.54 6.77
C VAL A 219 3.67 9.62 5.78
N GLY A 220 4.00 8.48 5.17
CA GLY A 220 4.91 8.41 4.03
C GLY A 220 4.21 7.80 2.83
N ARG A 221 4.07 8.56 1.74
CA ARG A 221 3.55 8.06 0.46
C ARG A 221 4.61 8.25 -0.61
N TYR A 222 5.22 7.15 -1.01
CA TYR A 222 6.19 7.16 -2.09
C TYR A 222 5.60 6.58 -3.37
N ALA A 223 5.45 7.42 -4.39
CA ALA A 223 4.91 7.03 -5.70
C ALA A 223 5.72 7.65 -6.83
N ARG A 224 7.02 7.30 -6.91
CA ARG A 224 7.98 7.82 -7.90
C ARG A 224 7.44 7.77 -9.33
N ASP A 225 6.82 6.65 -9.71
CA ASP A 225 6.28 6.47 -11.05
C ASP A 225 5.16 7.47 -11.38
N ALA A 226 4.33 7.84 -10.38
CA ALA A 226 3.30 8.85 -10.55
C ALA A 226 3.90 10.26 -10.67
N ILE A 227 5.00 10.52 -9.97
CA ILE A 227 5.74 11.80 -10.08
C ILE A 227 6.38 11.92 -11.47
N GLU A 228 7.10 10.89 -11.90
CA GLU A 228 7.73 10.84 -13.22
C GLU A 228 6.70 10.84 -14.36
N ALA A 229 5.53 10.22 -14.17
CA ALA A 229 4.43 10.30 -15.12
C ALA A 229 3.88 11.73 -15.24
N ALA A 230 3.74 12.47 -14.14
CA ALA A 230 3.33 13.87 -14.18
C ALA A 230 4.33 14.72 -14.97
N GLN A 231 5.64 14.48 -14.82
CA GLN A 231 6.67 15.20 -15.57
C GLN A 231 6.61 15.01 -17.11
N ARG A 232 5.88 14.00 -17.60
CA ARG A 232 5.65 13.83 -19.06
C ARG A 232 4.60 14.79 -19.60
N LEU A 233 3.76 15.37 -18.75
CA LEU A 233 2.75 16.34 -19.15
C LEU A 233 3.40 17.73 -19.35
N PRO A 234 3.11 18.44 -20.46
CA PRO A 234 3.68 19.75 -20.74
C PRO A 234 3.35 20.82 -19.70
N GLU A 235 2.15 20.78 -19.13
CA GLU A 235 1.63 21.76 -18.18
C GLU A 235 2.13 21.55 -16.73
N THR A 236 2.77 20.41 -16.46
CA THR A 236 3.24 20.09 -15.11
C THR A 236 4.53 20.85 -14.77
N PRO A 237 4.59 21.55 -13.63
CA PRO A 237 5.81 22.17 -13.13
C PRO A 237 6.97 21.19 -13.09
N ARG A 238 8.12 21.59 -13.66
CA ARG A 238 9.31 20.73 -13.70
C ARG A 238 9.95 20.61 -12.33
N LEU A 239 10.34 19.40 -11.96
CA LEU A 239 11.12 19.18 -10.75
C LEU A 239 12.46 19.93 -10.85
N THR A 240 12.85 20.56 -9.75
CA THR A 240 14.20 21.11 -9.61
C THR A 240 15.24 20.00 -9.52
N ALA A 241 16.50 20.30 -9.84
CA ALA A 241 17.60 19.34 -9.69
C ALA A 241 17.70 18.80 -8.26
N ALA A 242 17.52 19.67 -7.25
CA ALA A 242 17.55 19.27 -5.84
C ALA A 242 16.40 18.32 -5.45
N GLN A 243 15.20 18.48 -6.04
CA GLN A 243 14.10 17.54 -5.82
C GLN A 243 14.38 16.18 -6.45
N VAL A 244 14.97 16.15 -7.65
CA VAL A 244 15.39 14.90 -8.30
C VAL A 244 16.45 14.19 -7.45
N GLU A 245 17.49 14.91 -7.02
CA GLU A 245 18.53 14.38 -6.12
C GLU A 245 17.95 13.85 -4.80
N ALA A 246 16.93 14.52 -4.24
CA ALA A 246 16.26 14.05 -3.02
C ALA A 246 15.49 12.74 -3.23
N LEU A 247 14.82 12.57 -4.38
CA LEU A 247 14.13 11.33 -4.73
C LEU A 247 15.13 10.19 -5.01
N ASP A 248 16.24 10.49 -5.68
CA ASP A 248 17.30 9.50 -5.95
C ASP A 248 18.00 9.06 -4.65
N ALA A 249 18.22 9.98 -3.71
CA ALA A 249 18.72 9.65 -2.37
C ALA A 249 17.73 8.78 -1.59
N LEU A 250 16.42 9.05 -1.72
CA LEU A 250 15.37 8.22 -1.11
C LEU A 250 15.39 6.79 -1.65
N ASP A 251 15.50 6.63 -2.98
CA ASP A 251 15.63 5.33 -3.64
C ASP A 251 16.87 4.57 -3.13
N ALA A 252 18.01 5.26 -3.02
CA ALA A 252 19.25 4.68 -2.52
C ALA A 252 19.13 4.21 -1.06
N VAL A 253 18.47 4.99 -0.19
CA VAL A 253 18.20 4.57 1.20
C VAL A 253 17.29 3.35 1.24
N CYS A 254 16.24 3.31 0.42
CA CYS A 254 15.33 2.15 0.38
C CYS A 254 16.04 0.86 -0.08
N ALA A 255 17.06 0.97 -0.94
CA ALA A 255 17.85 -0.15 -1.45
C ALA A 255 18.92 -0.66 -0.48
N GLU A 256 19.10 -0.02 0.68
CA GLU A 256 20.14 -0.38 1.65
C GLU A 256 19.92 -1.76 2.29
N ALA A 257 21.01 -2.51 2.41
CA ALA A 257 21.01 -3.78 3.12
C ALA A 257 20.65 -3.59 4.59
N GLY A 258 19.78 -4.45 5.12
CA GLY A 258 19.33 -4.42 6.52
C GLY A 258 18.15 -3.48 6.79
N LEU A 259 17.79 -2.58 5.88
CA LEU A 259 16.62 -1.71 6.06
C LEU A 259 15.31 -2.41 5.69
N ALA A 260 15.28 -3.02 4.51
CA ALA A 260 14.07 -3.66 3.98
C ALA A 260 13.93 -5.13 4.42
N LEU A 261 12.76 -5.48 4.96
CA LEU A 261 12.38 -6.82 5.35
C LEU A 261 12.26 -7.71 4.10
N ARG A 262 12.98 -8.84 4.11
CA ARG A 262 12.89 -9.89 3.11
C ARG A 262 11.89 -10.95 3.60
N MET A 263 10.85 -11.22 2.83
CA MET A 263 9.79 -12.14 3.21
C MET A 263 9.51 -13.16 2.10
N GLU A 264 9.49 -14.43 2.48
CA GLU A 264 9.00 -15.51 1.64
C GLU A 264 7.49 -15.67 1.80
N VAL A 265 6.78 -15.66 0.67
CA VAL A 265 5.34 -15.91 0.59
C VAL A 265 5.06 -17.21 -0.13
N ARG A 266 3.96 -17.86 0.23
CA ARG A 266 3.50 -19.14 -0.31
C ARG A 266 2.06 -19.00 -0.80
N PRO A 267 1.59 -19.86 -1.73
CA PRO A 267 0.18 -19.92 -2.06
C PRO A 267 -0.69 -20.01 -0.81
N GLY A 268 -1.73 -19.17 -0.74
CA GLY A 268 -2.61 -19.04 0.42
C GLY A 268 -2.16 -18.02 1.47
N ASP A 269 -0.93 -17.52 1.44
CA ASP A 269 -0.53 -16.42 2.33
C ASP A 269 -1.25 -15.11 1.93
N VAL A 270 -1.80 -14.41 2.92
CA VAL A 270 -2.38 -13.08 2.77
C VAL A 270 -1.47 -12.05 3.44
N LEU A 271 -0.76 -11.28 2.63
CA LEU A 271 0.02 -10.14 3.10
C LEU A 271 -0.87 -8.91 3.21
N LEU A 272 -0.98 -8.36 4.41
CA LEU A 272 -1.64 -7.11 4.72
C LEU A 272 -0.59 -6.06 5.07
N PHE A 273 -0.68 -4.86 4.51
CA PHE A 273 0.16 -3.74 4.93
C PHE A 273 -0.54 -2.41 4.75
N ASN A 274 -0.16 -1.43 5.58
CA ASN A 274 -0.60 -0.04 5.46
C ASN A 274 0.41 0.72 4.60
N PRO A 275 0.07 1.11 3.36
CA PRO A 275 1.02 1.73 2.43
C PRO A 275 1.46 3.13 2.86
N LEU A 276 0.77 3.75 3.84
CA LEU A 276 1.18 5.02 4.46
C LEU A 276 2.34 4.86 5.46
N LEU A 277 2.61 3.62 5.89
CA LEU A 277 3.67 3.29 6.86
C LEU A 277 4.73 2.34 6.29
N VAL A 278 4.33 1.46 5.37
CA VAL A 278 5.17 0.39 4.81
C VAL A 278 5.10 0.40 3.29
N TRP A 279 6.25 0.49 2.64
CA TRP A 279 6.33 0.47 1.18
C TRP A 279 6.76 -0.90 0.69
N LYS A 280 6.13 -1.36 -0.40
CA LYS A 280 6.43 -2.65 -1.01
C LYS A 280 7.26 -2.46 -2.26
N ARG A 281 8.27 -3.32 -2.42
CA ARG A 281 9.07 -3.37 -3.65
C ARG A 281 8.27 -4.01 -4.79
N ARG A 282 8.41 -3.41 -5.97
CA ARG A 282 7.82 -3.85 -7.23
C ARG A 282 8.91 -3.87 -8.30
N ALA A 283 8.87 -4.87 -9.18
CA ALA A 283 9.69 -4.87 -10.38
C ALA A 283 9.20 -3.77 -11.33
N GLU A 284 10.12 -2.99 -11.88
CA GLU A 284 9.79 -2.17 -13.04
C GLU A 284 9.45 -3.11 -14.21
N ALA A 285 8.46 -2.73 -15.02
CA ALA A 285 8.13 -3.52 -16.22
C ALA A 285 9.34 -3.47 -17.16
N VAL A 286 9.92 -4.64 -17.47
CA VAL A 286 10.96 -4.78 -18.49
C VAL A 286 10.30 -5.39 -19.71
N GLU A 287 10.47 -4.77 -20.88
CA GLU A 287 10.08 -5.38 -22.16
C GLU A 287 11.00 -6.59 -22.42
N GLY A 288 10.45 -7.81 -22.38
CA GLY A 288 11.19 -9.05 -22.57
C GLY A 288 10.46 -10.27 -22.01
N ASP A 289 10.92 -11.48 -22.37
CA ASP A 289 10.34 -12.74 -21.89
C ASP A 289 10.43 -12.79 -20.36
N ALA A 290 9.28 -12.72 -19.71
CA ALA A 290 9.20 -12.76 -18.26
C ALA A 290 9.64 -14.17 -17.83
N GLY A 291 10.66 -14.24 -16.96
CA GLY A 291 11.06 -15.50 -16.33
C GLY A 291 9.93 -16.08 -15.45
N ALA A 292 10.29 -16.65 -14.30
CA ALA A 292 9.28 -17.08 -13.34
C ALA A 292 8.31 -15.93 -12.99
N VAL A 293 6.99 -16.16 -13.05
CA VAL A 293 5.95 -15.15 -12.74
C VAL A 293 5.27 -15.47 -11.41
N ARG A 294 5.25 -14.49 -10.50
CA ARG A 294 4.45 -14.51 -9.28
C ARG A 294 3.05 -14.02 -9.59
N GLN A 295 2.04 -14.75 -9.10
CA GLN A 295 0.63 -14.38 -9.25
C GLN A 295 0.00 -14.14 -7.88
N ALA A 296 -0.75 -13.05 -7.76
CA ALA A 296 -1.47 -12.69 -6.55
C ALA A 296 -2.78 -11.96 -6.88
N LEU A 297 -3.74 -11.99 -5.96
CA LEU A 297 -4.91 -11.11 -5.98
C LEU A 297 -4.65 -9.92 -5.05
N ARG A 298 -4.95 -8.72 -5.51
CA ARG A 298 -4.86 -7.48 -4.70
C ARG A 298 -6.24 -6.92 -4.42
N LEU A 299 -6.46 -6.59 -3.15
CA LEU A 299 -7.57 -5.79 -2.68
C LEU A 299 -7.03 -4.52 -2.01
N LEU A 300 -7.59 -3.37 -2.38
CA LEU A 300 -7.30 -2.08 -1.76
C LEU A 300 -8.47 -1.69 -0.86
N LEU A 301 -8.17 -1.29 0.37
CA LEU A 301 -9.18 -1.01 1.39
C LEU A 301 -9.00 0.40 1.96
N VAL A 302 -10.11 1.04 2.29
CA VAL A 302 -10.17 2.23 3.14
C VAL A 302 -10.86 1.91 4.45
N THR A 303 -10.37 2.49 5.53
CA THR A 303 -10.85 2.27 6.89
C THR A 303 -11.67 3.47 7.36
N PRO A 304 -12.64 3.29 8.28
CA PRO A 304 -13.38 4.41 8.87
C PRO A 304 -12.46 5.39 9.62
N SER A 305 -11.34 4.91 10.15
CA SER A 305 -10.34 5.67 10.90
C SER A 305 -9.16 6.13 10.03
N SER A 306 -9.36 6.31 8.72
CA SER A 306 -8.30 6.74 7.80
C SER A 306 -7.56 7.96 8.36
N ARG A 307 -6.22 7.89 8.33
CA ARG A 307 -5.37 8.97 8.84
C ARG A 307 -5.69 10.26 8.11
N ALA A 308 -5.64 11.39 8.80
CA ALA A 308 -5.79 12.68 8.15
C ALA A 308 -4.72 12.82 7.06
N LEU A 309 -5.17 12.83 5.81
CA LEU A 309 -4.33 12.98 4.63
C LEU A 309 -4.20 14.49 4.33
N PRO A 310 -3.02 15.01 3.93
CA PRO A 310 -2.91 16.39 3.45
C PRO A 310 -3.97 16.71 2.38
N HIS A 311 -4.38 17.97 2.26
CA HIS A 311 -5.30 18.41 1.21
C HIS A 311 -4.81 17.92 -0.17
N GLY A 312 -5.67 17.18 -0.89
CA GLY A 312 -5.35 16.51 -2.16
C GLY A 312 -5.09 15.01 -2.06
N LEU A 313 -4.61 14.50 -0.91
CA LEU A 313 -4.27 13.08 -0.74
C LEU A 313 -5.53 12.20 -0.56
N ALA A 314 -6.63 12.77 -0.05
CA ALA A 314 -7.95 12.13 -0.05
C ALA A 314 -8.48 11.81 -1.46
N ALA A 315 -8.02 12.53 -2.51
CA ALA A 315 -8.46 12.30 -3.89
C ALA A 315 -7.83 11.04 -4.52
N VAL A 316 -6.76 10.49 -3.94
CA VAL A 316 -6.03 9.33 -4.50
C VAL A 316 -6.76 8.01 -4.23
N GLY A 317 -7.58 7.95 -3.17
CA GLY A 317 -8.37 6.76 -2.80
C GLY A 317 -9.85 6.86 -3.19
N GLN A 318 -10.28 7.97 -3.80
CA GLN A 318 -11.66 8.18 -4.21
C GLN A 318 -11.75 7.87 -5.72
N GLY A 319 -12.13 6.63 -6.05
CA GLY A 319 -12.89 6.42 -7.29
C GLY A 319 -14.13 7.32 -7.31
N PRO A 320 -14.84 7.45 -8.45
CA PRO A 320 -15.97 8.38 -8.56
C PRO A 320 -16.92 8.19 -7.39
N ALA A 321 -17.16 9.27 -6.65
CA ALA A 321 -18.09 9.26 -5.53
C ALA A 321 -19.43 8.70 -6.03
N PRO A 322 -20.08 7.76 -5.31
CA PRO A 322 -21.46 7.42 -5.64
C PRO A 322 -22.27 8.72 -5.56
N ALA A 323 -23.06 8.98 -6.60
CA ALA A 323 -23.96 10.13 -6.63
C ALA A 323 -24.90 10.05 -5.41
N GLY A 324 -24.66 10.90 -4.41
CA GLY A 324 -25.47 11.00 -3.21
C GLY A 324 -24.79 10.49 -1.94
N GLY A 325 -23.85 11.27 -1.41
CA GLY A 325 -23.33 11.11 -0.05
C GLY A 325 -22.75 12.44 0.42
N SER A 326 -23.44 13.09 1.34
CA SER A 326 -23.09 14.39 1.92
C SER A 326 -21.63 14.43 2.40
N GLY A 327 -20.87 15.41 1.92
CA GLY A 327 -19.47 15.61 2.27
C GLY A 327 -19.26 15.79 3.78
N MET A 328 -18.23 15.14 4.31
CA MET A 328 -17.72 15.46 5.63
C MET A 328 -17.01 16.81 5.57
N VAL A 329 -17.59 17.80 6.23
CA VAL A 329 -16.98 19.09 6.57
C VAL A 329 -16.00 18.83 7.72
N GLY A 330 -14.73 19.19 7.51
CA GLY A 330 -13.70 19.10 8.54
C GLY A 330 -13.94 20.10 9.67
N GLY A 331 -13.69 19.64 10.90
CA GLY A 331 -13.49 20.43 12.11
C GLY A 331 -12.18 20.04 12.75
#